data_AF-A0A1F5KSW0-F1
#
_entry.id   AF-A0A1F5KSW0-F1
#
_cell.length_a   1.000
_cell.length_b   1.000
_cell.length_c   1.000
_cell.angle_alpha   90.00
_cell.angle_beta   90.00
_cell.angle_gamma   90.00
#
_symmetry.space_group_name_H-M   'P 1'
#
loop_
_entity.id
_entity.type
_entity.pdbx_description
1 polymer ?
#
loop_
_entity_poly.entity_id
_entity_poly.type
_entity_poly.pdbx_seq_one_letter_code
_entity_poly.pdbx_strand_id
1 'polypeptide(L)'
;MIKDTKLLIIICLLVIFAGLSLLWFGLRPAKIKQVVSPIPQVSATPKLIGEDEQVFGIGGEAVLVSKVVDGDTITLEGGQTVRLIGIDTPETKDPRRPVGCFGKEAANKTKELLEGETVVLQKDVSEVDKYNRLLRYVFLSLDGGQLLFVNDYLVREGFAQVLTYPPDIKYNEQLREAEKSAKENKKGLWGSC
;
A
#
# COMPACT_ATOMS: atom_id res chain seq x y z
N MET A 1 -56.01 -30.31 42.15
CA MET A 1 -57.06 -29.56 41.43
C MET A 1 -56.34 -28.77 40.34
N ILE A 2 -56.26 -29.28 39.10
CA ILE A 2 -57.31 -29.15 38.07
C ILE A 2 -57.70 -27.67 37.99
N LYS A 3 -57.51 -26.93 36.92
CA LYS A 3 -57.08 -27.10 35.53
C LYS A 3 -56.50 -25.71 35.24
N ASP A 4 -55.48 -25.54 34.41
CA ASP A 4 -55.77 -25.00 33.10
C ASP A 4 -54.52 -25.16 32.23
N THR A 5 -54.35 -26.36 31.70
CA THR A 5 -53.41 -26.63 30.61
C THR A 5 -53.67 -25.71 29.41
N LYS A 6 -54.90 -25.19 29.28
CA LYS A 6 -55.28 -24.15 28.31
C LYS A 6 -54.59 -22.81 28.54
N LEU A 7 -54.40 -22.38 29.79
CA LEU A 7 -53.73 -21.12 30.12
C LEU A 7 -52.22 -21.19 29.84
N LEU A 8 -51.60 -22.34 30.10
CA LEU A 8 -50.18 -22.57 29.81
C LEU A 8 -49.90 -22.63 28.29
N ILE A 9 -50.81 -23.22 27.51
CA ILE A 9 -50.71 -23.28 26.04
C ILE A 9 -50.91 -21.89 25.40
N ILE A 10 -51.82 -21.06 25.93
CA ILE A 10 -52.04 -19.69 25.45
C ILE A 10 -50.82 -18.80 25.71
N ILE A 11 -50.17 -18.92 26.87
CA ILE A 11 -48.95 -18.17 27.19
C ILE A 11 -47.78 -18.59 26.28
N CYS A 12 -47.60 -19.89 26.00
CA CYS A 12 -46.57 -20.36 25.05
C CYS A 12 -46.82 -19.88 23.61
N LEU A 13 -48.07 -19.83 23.13
CA LEU A 13 -48.38 -19.35 21.78
C LEU A 13 -48.17 -17.83 21.63
N LEU A 14 -48.41 -17.04 22.67
CA LEU A 14 -48.17 -15.59 22.66
C LEU A 14 -46.67 -15.23 22.64
N VAL A 15 -45.82 -16.01 23.32
CA VAL A 15 -44.36 -15.81 23.31
C VAL A 15 -43.75 -16.19 21.95
N ILE A 16 -44.30 -17.19 21.25
CA ILE A 16 -43.87 -17.56 19.89
C ILE A 16 -44.33 -16.50 18.86
N PHE A 17 -45.53 -15.93 18.99
CA PHE A 17 -46.00 -14.86 18.10
C PHE A 17 -45.25 -13.53 18.29
N ALA A 18 -44.82 -13.19 19.52
CA ALA A 18 -43.97 -12.02 19.76
C ALA A 18 -42.54 -12.20 19.20
N GLY A 19 -42.02 -13.43 19.17
CA GLY A 19 -40.70 -13.76 18.59
C GLY A 19 -40.65 -13.77 17.06
N LEU A 20 -41.77 -14.05 16.37
CA LEU A 20 -41.84 -14.00 14.91
C LEU A 20 -42.16 -12.60 14.34
N SER A 21 -42.63 -11.67 15.17
CA SER A 21 -42.87 -10.27 14.79
C SER A 21 -41.58 -9.47 14.59
N LEU A 22 -40.50 -9.82 15.30
CA LEU A 22 -39.20 -9.12 15.23
C LEU A 22 -38.26 -9.62 14.12
N LEU A 23 -38.61 -10.72 13.43
CA LEU A 23 -37.83 -11.25 12.31
C LEU A 23 -38.39 -10.88 10.93
N TRP A 24 -39.53 -10.17 10.85
CA TRP A 24 -40.11 -9.78 9.56
C TRP A 24 -40.07 -8.27 9.25
N PHE A 25 -39.64 -7.42 10.19
CA PHE A 25 -39.69 -5.95 10.00
C PHE A 25 -38.34 -5.25 9.80
N GLY A 26 -37.23 -5.98 9.64
CA GLY A 26 -35.90 -5.39 9.61
C GLY A 26 -34.98 -5.93 8.53
N LEU A 27 -35.32 -5.73 7.25
CA LEU A 27 -34.38 -5.57 6.12
C LEU A 27 -35.21 -5.29 4.86
N ARG A 28 -35.40 -4.00 4.53
CA ARG A 28 -35.86 -3.59 3.20
C ARG A 28 -34.67 -3.66 2.25
N PRO A 29 -34.64 -4.52 1.22
CA PRO A 29 -33.67 -4.35 0.16
C PRO A 29 -33.98 -3.03 -0.55
N ALA A 30 -32.98 -2.15 -0.64
CA ALA A 30 -33.09 -0.94 -1.44
C ALA A 30 -33.40 -1.34 -2.89
N LYS A 31 -34.47 -0.80 -3.47
CA LYS A 31 -34.72 -0.87 -4.91
C LYS A 31 -33.58 -0.11 -5.61
N ILE A 32 -32.61 -0.84 -6.14
CA ILE A 32 -31.66 -0.31 -7.10
C ILE A 32 -32.47 -0.01 -8.38
N LYS A 33 -32.68 1.27 -8.68
CA LYS A 33 -33.10 1.69 -10.02
C LYS A 33 -31.98 1.27 -10.97
N GLN A 34 -32.25 0.28 -11.81
CA GLN A 34 -31.42 0.05 -12.98
C GLN A 34 -31.47 1.29 -13.86
N VAL A 35 -30.40 2.08 -13.83
CA VAL A 35 -30.08 3.02 -14.90
C VAL A 35 -29.42 2.16 -15.97
N VAL A 36 -30.24 1.53 -16.82
CA VAL A 36 -29.77 0.98 -18.08
C VAL A 36 -29.53 2.17 -18.99
N SER A 37 -28.30 2.68 -18.98
CA SER A 37 -27.80 3.47 -20.10
C SER A 37 -27.59 2.50 -21.27
N PRO A 38 -28.05 2.82 -22.49
CA PRO A 38 -27.92 1.94 -23.64
C PRO A 38 -26.44 1.72 -23.98
N ILE A 39 -26.08 0.46 -24.15
CA ILE A 39 -24.79 0.01 -24.68
C ILE A 39 -24.65 0.57 -26.10
N PRO A 40 -23.62 1.36 -26.44
CA PRO A 40 -23.26 1.59 -27.83
C PRO A 40 -22.70 0.29 -28.37
N GLN A 41 -23.48 -0.40 -29.19
CA GLN A 41 -22.98 -1.45 -30.07
C GLN A 41 -22.12 -0.77 -31.14
N VAL A 42 -20.80 -0.88 -31.02
CA VAL A 42 -19.91 -0.69 -32.17
C VAL A 42 -19.02 -1.91 -32.28
N SER A 43 -19.45 -2.79 -33.17
CA SER A 43 -18.66 -3.79 -33.86
C SER A 43 -17.53 -3.11 -34.64
N ALA A 44 -16.28 -3.32 -34.23
CA ALA A 44 -15.12 -3.21 -35.10
C ALA A 44 -13.98 -4.10 -34.57
N THR A 45 -13.32 -4.74 -35.52
CA THR A 45 -12.15 -5.65 -35.51
C THR A 45 -11.05 -5.40 -34.47
N PRO A 46 -10.23 -6.42 -34.12
CA PRO A 46 -9.21 -6.30 -33.09
C PRO A 46 -8.10 -5.38 -33.57
N LYS A 47 -7.99 -4.20 -32.94
CA LYS A 47 -6.91 -3.26 -33.16
C LYS A 47 -5.87 -3.50 -32.08
N LEU A 48 -4.65 -3.80 -32.52
CA LEU A 48 -3.49 -4.08 -31.68
C LEU A 48 -3.32 -3.01 -30.61
N ILE A 49 -3.12 -3.49 -29.38
CA ILE A 49 -2.91 -2.72 -28.16
C ILE A 49 -1.66 -1.85 -28.36
N GLY A 50 -1.88 -0.53 -28.37
CA GLY A 50 -0.81 0.45 -28.41
C GLY A 50 -0.25 0.69 -27.02
N GLU A 51 1.07 0.64 -26.94
CA GLU A 51 1.92 1.16 -25.88
C GLU A 51 1.67 2.67 -25.69
N ASP A 52 0.68 3.09 -24.89
CA ASP A 52 0.62 4.44 -24.32
C ASP A 52 -0.57 4.60 -23.35
N GLU A 53 -0.46 4.02 -22.15
CA GLU A 53 -1.06 4.66 -20.98
C GLU A 53 0.07 5.35 -20.21
N GLN A 54 0.41 6.56 -20.66
CA GLN A 54 1.25 7.50 -19.91
C GLN A 54 0.54 7.83 -18.60
N VAL A 55 0.95 7.18 -17.52
CA VAL A 55 0.59 7.56 -16.15
C VAL A 55 1.14 8.97 -15.92
N PHE A 56 0.24 9.96 -15.85
CA PHE A 56 0.56 11.39 -15.85
C PHE A 56 1.68 11.76 -14.85
N GLY A 57 2.85 12.16 -15.38
CA GLY A 57 3.88 12.91 -14.65
C GLY A 57 5.05 12.12 -14.08
N ILE A 58 4.99 10.78 -14.03
CA ILE A 58 6.12 9.93 -13.61
C ILE A 58 6.54 9.08 -14.78
N GLY A 59 7.50 9.58 -15.57
CA GLY A 59 8.16 8.77 -16.59
C GLY A 59 8.88 7.60 -15.93
N GLY A 60 8.45 6.38 -16.23
CA GLY A 60 9.02 5.14 -15.72
C GLY A 60 8.23 3.93 -16.20
N GLU A 61 8.92 2.84 -16.54
CA GLU A 61 8.30 1.57 -16.85
C GLU A 61 7.82 0.91 -15.54
N ALA A 62 6.63 0.30 -15.59
CA ALA A 62 6.09 -0.48 -14.49
C ALA A 62 6.79 -1.84 -14.44
N VAL A 63 7.29 -2.23 -13.27
CA VAL A 63 8.07 -3.45 -13.09
C VAL A 63 7.72 -4.14 -11.78
N LEU A 64 7.70 -5.46 -11.79
CA LEU A 64 7.43 -6.28 -10.61
C LEU A 64 8.64 -6.29 -9.67
N VAL A 65 8.39 -6.15 -8.37
CA VAL A 65 9.40 -6.37 -7.33
C VAL A 65 9.40 -7.83 -6.94
N SER A 66 10.51 -8.53 -7.22
CA SER A 66 10.65 -9.95 -6.93
C SER A 66 11.05 -10.24 -5.48
N LYS A 67 11.77 -9.31 -4.83
CA LYS A 67 12.26 -9.49 -3.47
C LYS A 67 12.61 -8.16 -2.81
N VAL A 68 12.37 -8.05 -1.49
CA VAL A 68 12.97 -6.98 -0.67
C VAL A 68 14.23 -7.51 0.02
N VAL A 69 15.36 -6.84 -0.21
CA VAL A 69 16.68 -7.24 0.32
C VAL A 69 16.92 -6.65 1.71
N ASP A 70 16.65 -5.34 1.82
CA ASP A 70 16.68 -4.55 3.06
C ASP A 70 15.65 -3.41 2.95
N GLY A 71 15.48 -2.61 4.01
CA GLY A 71 14.46 -1.55 4.07
C GLY A 71 14.56 -0.47 2.97
N ASP A 72 15.69 -0.35 2.29
CA ASP A 72 15.89 0.62 1.21
C ASP A 72 16.43 0.00 -0.10
N THR A 73 16.42 -1.34 -0.18
CA THR A 73 17.01 -2.08 -1.30
C THR A 73 16.07 -3.20 -1.75
N ILE A 74 15.70 -3.18 -3.03
CA ILE A 74 14.78 -4.16 -3.64
C ILE A 74 15.42 -4.83 -4.86
N THR A 75 14.96 -6.03 -5.19
CA THR A 75 15.29 -6.73 -6.43
C THR A 75 14.04 -6.77 -7.32
N LEU A 76 14.22 -6.44 -8.59
CA LEU A 76 13.15 -6.46 -9.59
C LEU A 76 13.04 -7.85 -10.22
N GLU A 77 11.92 -8.12 -10.87
CA GLU A 77 11.86 -9.17 -11.88
C GLU A 77 12.89 -8.85 -12.98
N GLY A 78 13.73 -9.83 -13.36
CA GLY A 78 14.92 -9.62 -14.19
C GLY A 78 16.24 -9.56 -13.41
N GLY A 79 16.20 -9.45 -12.08
CA GLY A 79 17.37 -9.61 -11.20
C GLY A 79 18.16 -8.33 -10.93
N GLN A 80 17.79 -7.20 -11.55
CA GLN A 80 18.37 -5.91 -11.22
C GLN A 80 18.02 -5.52 -9.77
N THR A 81 18.99 -4.94 -9.08
CA THR A 81 18.80 -4.43 -7.72
C THR A 81 18.66 -2.91 -7.76
N VAL A 82 17.73 -2.37 -6.99
CA VAL A 82 17.44 -0.94 -6.88
C VAL A 82 17.74 -0.48 -5.46
N ARG A 83 18.48 0.63 -5.32
CA ARG A 83 18.64 1.39 -4.08
C ARG A 83 17.70 2.59 -4.12
N LEU A 84 16.85 2.72 -3.11
CA LEU A 84 15.93 3.83 -2.96
C LEU A 84 16.71 5.12 -2.67
N ILE A 85 16.67 6.10 -3.57
CA ILE A 85 17.40 7.37 -3.43
C ILE A 85 16.82 8.22 -2.29
N GLY A 86 17.68 8.97 -1.59
CA GLY A 86 17.25 10.03 -0.67
C GLY A 86 16.92 9.56 0.73
N ILE A 87 16.96 8.24 0.98
CA ILE A 87 16.58 7.64 2.27
C ILE A 87 17.61 6.61 2.73
N ASP A 88 17.67 6.35 4.02
CA ASP A 88 18.47 5.28 4.62
C ASP A 88 17.67 4.61 5.74
N THR A 89 17.54 3.28 5.67
CA THR A 89 16.89 2.52 6.74
C THR A 89 17.91 1.99 7.73
N PRO A 90 17.56 1.81 9.02
CA PRO A 90 18.50 1.23 9.98
C PRO A 90 18.99 -0.16 9.54
N GLU A 91 20.30 -0.31 9.38
CA GLU A 91 20.97 -1.48 8.82
C GLU A 91 20.59 -2.81 9.51
N THR A 92 20.25 -3.84 8.73
CA THR A 92 19.87 -5.17 9.26
C THR A 92 20.73 -6.34 8.80
N LYS A 93 21.59 -6.16 7.79
CA LYS A 93 22.25 -7.25 7.07
C LYS A 93 23.78 -7.22 7.13
N ASP A 94 24.43 -6.13 7.54
CA ASP A 94 25.89 -6.07 7.69
C ASP A 94 26.36 -6.91 8.91
N PRO A 95 27.03 -8.07 8.71
CA PRO A 95 27.46 -8.93 9.82
C PRO A 95 28.54 -8.28 10.71
N ARG A 96 29.13 -7.16 10.26
CA ARG A 96 30.16 -6.42 11.02
C ARG A 96 29.55 -5.41 11.97
N ARG A 97 28.23 -5.18 11.91
CA ARG A 97 27.52 -4.17 12.71
C ARG A 97 26.36 -4.83 13.46
N PRO A 98 26.02 -4.35 14.67
CA PRO A 98 24.76 -4.75 15.28
C PRO A 98 23.60 -4.29 14.41
N VAL A 99 22.49 -5.04 14.44
CA VAL A 99 21.23 -4.62 13.81
C VAL A 99 20.84 -3.26 14.39
N GLY A 100 20.58 -2.29 13.50
CA GLY A 100 20.15 -0.96 13.88
C GLY A 100 18.83 -0.99 14.65
N CYS A 101 18.67 -0.09 15.62
CA CYS A 101 17.38 0.10 16.28
C CYS A 101 16.31 0.37 15.22
N PHE A 102 15.17 -0.31 15.32
CA PHE A 102 14.05 -0.24 14.37
C PHE A 102 14.31 -0.79 12.96
N GLY A 103 15.46 -1.44 12.72
CA GLY A 103 15.81 -1.95 11.39
C GLY A 103 14.92 -3.10 10.90
N LYS A 104 14.55 -4.03 11.80
CA LYS A 104 13.69 -5.16 11.43
C LYS A 104 12.30 -4.70 11.02
N GLU A 105 11.76 -3.72 11.74
CA GLU A 105 10.48 -3.08 11.49
C GLU A 105 10.49 -2.35 10.14
N ALA A 106 11.55 -1.61 9.83
CA ALA A 106 11.73 -0.95 8.54
C ALA A 106 11.81 -1.93 7.36
N ALA A 107 12.62 -2.99 7.51
CA ALA A 107 12.73 -4.04 6.49
C ALA A 107 11.40 -4.77 6.26
N ASN A 108 10.69 -5.12 7.34
CA ASN A 108 9.40 -5.79 7.25
C ASN A 108 8.33 -4.89 6.61
N LYS A 109 8.31 -3.60 6.93
CA LYS A 109 7.35 -2.68 6.31
C LYS A 109 7.60 -2.54 4.81
N THR A 110 8.85 -2.42 4.40
CA THR A 110 9.21 -2.34 2.98
C THR A 110 8.81 -3.62 2.26
N LYS A 111 9.03 -4.78 2.90
CA LYS A 111 8.58 -6.08 2.39
C LYS A 111 7.07 -6.15 2.20
N GLU A 112 6.30 -5.73 3.20
CA GLU A 112 4.83 -5.68 3.15
C GLU A 112 4.31 -4.78 2.03
N LEU A 113 4.99 -3.66 1.77
CA LEU A 113 4.56 -2.70 0.75
C LEU A 113 4.94 -3.10 -0.68
N LEU A 114 6.06 -3.80 -0.85
CA LEU A 114 6.69 -3.92 -2.16
C LEU A 114 6.86 -5.35 -2.65
N GLU A 115 7.02 -6.36 -1.80
CA GLU A 115 7.34 -7.71 -2.29
C GLU A 115 6.16 -8.32 -3.04
N GLY A 116 6.35 -8.62 -4.34
CA GLY A 116 5.30 -9.12 -5.22
C GLY A 116 4.43 -8.03 -5.84
N GLU A 117 4.74 -6.75 -5.61
CA GLU A 117 3.97 -5.62 -6.12
C GLU A 117 4.60 -4.98 -7.37
N THR A 118 3.78 -4.32 -8.18
CA THR A 118 4.23 -3.57 -9.35
C THR A 118 4.53 -2.12 -8.99
N VAL A 119 5.74 -1.69 -9.30
CA VAL A 119 6.22 -0.33 -9.03
C VAL A 119 6.61 0.40 -10.31
N VAL A 120 6.47 1.72 -10.28
CA VAL A 120 7.06 2.62 -11.27
C VAL A 120 8.37 3.15 -10.73
N LEU A 121 9.43 3.02 -11.51
CA LEU A 121 10.77 3.47 -11.14
C LEU A 121 11.12 4.78 -11.83
N GLN A 122 11.49 5.79 -11.04
CA GLN A 122 11.95 7.06 -11.57
C GLN A 122 13.42 7.27 -11.25
N LYS A 123 14.22 7.50 -12.28
CA LYS A 123 15.60 7.97 -12.14
C LYS A 123 15.63 9.47 -11.84
N ASP A 124 16.61 9.90 -11.08
CA ASP A 124 17.03 11.30 -11.03
C ASP A 124 18.16 11.55 -12.05
N VAL A 125 19.39 11.77 -11.58
CA VAL A 125 20.55 12.06 -12.45
C VAL A 125 21.43 10.83 -12.62
N SER A 126 21.79 10.17 -11.52
CA SER A 126 22.70 9.02 -11.51
C SER A 126 21.97 7.74 -11.91
N GLU A 127 22.66 6.87 -12.67
CA GLU A 127 22.09 5.61 -13.15
C GLU A 127 22.24 4.49 -12.12
N VAL A 128 23.50 4.25 -11.69
CA VAL A 128 23.89 3.19 -10.76
C VAL A 128 24.87 3.73 -9.72
N ASP A 129 24.92 3.06 -8.56
CA ASP A 129 25.97 3.27 -7.57
C ASP A 129 27.22 2.41 -7.84
N LYS A 130 28.23 2.54 -6.96
CA LYS A 130 29.49 1.76 -7.04
C LYS A 130 29.31 0.24 -6.86
N TYR A 131 28.14 -0.22 -6.43
CA TYR A 131 27.77 -1.62 -6.28
C TYR A 131 26.91 -2.12 -7.45
N ASN A 132 26.76 -1.30 -8.50
CA ASN A 132 25.95 -1.59 -9.68
C ASN A 132 24.46 -1.76 -9.37
N ARG A 133 23.96 -1.12 -8.30
CA ARG A 133 22.52 -1.04 -8.01
C ARG A 133 21.96 0.18 -8.74
N LEU A 134 20.79 0.03 -9.36
CA LEU A 134 20.06 1.13 -9.96
C LEU A 134 19.66 2.13 -8.87
N LEU A 135 19.87 3.41 -9.12
CA LEU A 135 19.44 4.48 -8.24
C LEU A 135 18.07 4.97 -8.70
N ARG A 136 17.02 4.75 -7.89
CA ARG A 136 15.65 5.13 -8.23
C ARG A 136 14.85 5.69 -7.05
N TYR A 137 13.90 6.56 -7.36
CA TYR A 137 12.69 6.78 -6.58
C TYR A 137 11.66 5.72 -6.96
N VAL A 138 10.93 5.21 -5.97
CA VAL A 138 10.00 4.09 -6.15
C VAL A 138 8.57 4.54 -5.87
N PHE A 139 7.69 4.26 -6.81
CA PHE A 139 6.26 4.56 -6.71
C PHE A 139 5.47 3.26 -6.78
N LEU A 140 4.72 2.94 -5.73
CA LEU A 140 3.86 1.76 -5.70
C LEU A 140 2.56 2.08 -6.44
N SER A 141 2.19 1.20 -7.37
CA SER A 141 0.91 1.31 -8.09
C SER A 141 -0.23 0.83 -7.20
N LEU A 142 -1.23 1.68 -7.01
CA LEU A 142 -2.43 1.37 -6.22
C LEU A 142 -3.66 1.29 -7.12
N ASP A 143 -4.72 0.69 -6.58
CA ASP A 143 -6.02 0.62 -7.25
C ASP A 143 -6.54 2.01 -7.69
N GLY A 144 -7.15 2.04 -8.87
CA GLY A 144 -7.67 3.27 -9.45
C GLY A 144 -6.60 4.19 -10.04
N GLY A 145 -5.40 3.67 -10.33
CA GLY A 145 -4.34 4.42 -11.01
C GLY A 145 -3.59 5.42 -10.13
N GLN A 146 -3.72 5.29 -8.81
CA GLN A 146 -2.99 6.12 -7.86
C GLN A 146 -1.57 5.60 -7.67
N LEU A 147 -0.63 6.51 -7.36
CA LEU A 147 0.75 6.15 -7.06
C LEU A 147 1.11 6.59 -5.64
N LEU A 148 1.64 5.68 -4.84
CA LEU A 148 2.22 5.99 -3.54
C LEU A 148 3.72 6.21 -3.71
N PHE A 149 4.23 7.40 -3.34
CA PHE A 149 5.66 7.64 -3.29
C PHE A 149 6.28 6.95 -2.06
N VAL A 150 6.94 5.81 -2.29
CA VAL A 150 7.38 4.90 -1.23
C VAL A 150 8.50 5.51 -0.40
N ASN A 151 9.42 6.25 -1.02
CA ASN A 151 10.52 6.89 -0.29
C ASN A 151 9.97 7.91 0.73
N ASP A 152 8.99 8.74 0.36
CA ASP A 152 8.33 9.68 1.28
C ASP A 152 7.59 8.93 2.38
N TYR A 153 6.81 7.89 2.03
CA TYR A 153 6.07 7.09 3.00
C TYR A 153 7.00 6.50 4.08
N LEU A 154 8.10 5.87 3.69
CA LEU A 154 9.03 5.25 4.63
C LEU A 154 9.65 6.28 5.59
N VAL A 155 9.97 7.47 5.11
CA VAL A 155 10.49 8.55 5.96
C VAL A 155 9.39 9.12 6.87
N ARG A 156 8.21 9.40 6.30
CA ARG A 156 7.07 10.01 7.00
C ARG A 156 6.54 9.14 8.12
N GLU A 157 6.60 7.82 7.97
CA GLU A 157 6.20 6.87 9.00
C GLU A 157 7.36 6.45 9.92
N GLY A 158 8.56 7.03 9.75
CA GLY A 158 9.70 6.82 10.64
C GLY A 158 10.39 5.46 10.46
N PHE A 159 10.28 4.83 9.28
CA PHE A 159 11.03 3.63 8.92
C PHE A 159 12.41 3.95 8.32
N ALA A 160 12.58 5.16 7.79
CA ALA A 160 13.84 5.63 7.21
C ALA A 160 14.19 7.04 7.68
N GLN A 161 15.48 7.37 7.60
CA GLN A 161 16.01 8.73 7.73
C GLN A 161 16.33 9.30 6.35
N VAL A 162 16.45 10.62 6.24
CA VAL A 162 16.84 11.27 4.98
C VAL A 162 18.34 11.16 4.78
N LEU A 163 18.74 10.69 3.60
CA LEU A 163 20.14 10.63 3.17
C LEU A 163 20.30 11.37 1.84
N THR A 164 20.79 12.61 1.92
CA THR A 164 21.01 13.46 0.73
C THR A 164 22.38 13.21 0.11
N TYR A 165 22.41 12.88 -1.18
CA TYR A 165 23.65 12.75 -1.94
C TYR A 165 23.50 13.38 -3.33
N PRO A 166 24.11 14.55 -3.59
CA PRO A 166 24.12 15.14 -4.93
C PRO A 166 24.80 14.23 -5.96
N PRO A 167 24.34 14.22 -7.22
CA PRO A 167 23.35 15.12 -7.82
C PRO A 167 21.88 14.72 -7.60
N ASP A 168 21.60 13.60 -6.91
CA ASP A 168 20.25 13.01 -6.83
C ASP A 168 19.42 13.62 -5.67
N ILE A 169 18.86 14.80 -5.92
CA ILE A 169 18.21 15.64 -4.90
C ILE A 169 16.79 16.09 -5.27
N LYS A 170 16.19 15.55 -6.34
CA LYS A 170 14.88 15.99 -6.85
C LYS A 170 13.78 16.10 -5.79
N TYR A 171 13.70 15.15 -4.85
CA TYR A 171 12.68 15.15 -3.78
C TYR A 171 13.23 15.49 -2.39
N ASN A 172 14.44 16.04 -2.29
CA ASN A 172 15.12 16.26 -1.01
C ASN A 172 14.32 17.15 -0.04
N GLU A 173 13.69 18.22 -0.53
CA GLU A 173 12.87 19.10 0.31
C GLU A 173 11.64 18.36 0.89
N GLN A 174 10.94 17.61 0.03
CA GLN A 174 9.79 16.80 0.45
C GLN A 174 10.18 15.75 1.50
N LEU A 175 11.27 15.03 1.28
CA LEU A 175 11.76 14.02 2.21
C LEU A 175 12.16 14.64 3.56
N ARG A 176 12.77 15.83 3.56
CA ARG A 176 13.11 16.55 4.80
C ARG A 176 11.88 16.97 5.59
N GLU A 177 10.83 17.43 4.94
CA GLU A 177 9.57 17.74 5.62
C GLU A 177 8.90 16.48 6.16
N ALA A 178 8.94 15.36 5.42
CA ALA A 178 8.47 14.07 5.89
C ALA A 178 9.21 13.63 7.17
N GLU A 179 10.53 13.77 7.21
CA GLU A 179 11.33 13.38 8.37
C GLU A 179 11.05 14.27 9.59
N LYS A 180 10.95 15.59 9.36
CA LYS A 180 10.57 16.54 10.40
C LYS A 180 9.22 16.16 11.01
N SER A 181 8.23 15.88 10.18
CA SER A 181 6.91 15.41 10.63
C SER A 181 7.00 14.12 11.45
N ALA A 182 7.79 13.14 10.99
CA ALA A 182 8.00 11.88 11.71
C ALA A 182 8.63 12.09 13.09
N LYS A 183 9.62 12.98 13.19
CA LYS A 183 10.28 13.37 14.46
C LYS A 183 9.32 14.04 15.43
N GLU A 184 8.59 15.05 14.97
CA GLU A 184 7.62 15.80 15.79
C GLU A 184 6.51 14.89 16.35
N ASN A 185 6.09 13.90 15.58
CA ASN A 185 5.06 12.95 15.96
C ASN A 185 5.62 11.67 16.60
N LYS A 186 6.93 11.59 16.85
CA LYS A 186 7.61 10.41 17.44
C LYS A 186 7.26 9.10 16.74
N LYS A 187 7.19 9.13 15.40
CA LYS A 187 6.86 7.95 14.59
C LYS A 187 8.07 7.03 14.43
N GLY A 188 7.79 5.73 14.37
CA GLY A 188 8.78 4.70 14.08
C GLY A 188 10.04 4.81 14.93
N LEU A 189 11.18 4.92 14.25
CA LEU A 189 12.50 5.01 14.88
C LEU A 189 12.65 6.23 15.81
N TRP A 190 11.89 7.31 15.59
CA TRP A 190 11.98 8.55 16.40
C TRP A 190 11.23 8.48 17.74
N GLY A 191 10.41 7.45 17.94
CA GLY A 191 9.73 7.18 19.22
C GLY A 191 10.15 5.88 19.89
N SER A 192 10.84 5.01 19.15
CA SER A 192 11.26 3.67 19.60
C SER A 192 12.74 3.61 19.96
N CYS A 193 13.52 4.56 19.44
CA CYS A 193 14.91 4.82 19.72
C CYS A 193 15.01 6.25 20.27
#